data_AF-K2CSF5-F1
#
_entry.id   AF-K2CSF5-F1
#
_cell.length_a   1.000
_cell.length_b   1.000
_cell.length_c   1.000
_cell.angle_alpha   90.00
_cell.angle_beta   90.00
_cell.angle_gamma   90.00
#
_symmetry.space_group_name_H-M   'P 1'
#
loop_
_entity.id
_entity.type
_entity.pdbx_description
1 polymer ?
#
loop_
_entity_poly.entity_id
_entity_poly.type
_entity_poly.pdbx_seq_one_letter_code
_entity_poly.pdbx_strand_id
1 'polypeptide(L)'
;GCEKGSLGIKGGSINGYVINASNNQPIPDVMVRGDSDTHENAKAYTGGDGSFVMSDLTKGAWGLYVEKYGYTLVSPDATGTQTANIVAATVNVANGETVTAPVIKMEKTAELVKGVLKGYPIDAVTGRPLTNFTVTQTHPYNQRKSKLFETAADFRDIGWSGLEGGDHHYTITANNYVEYSTSAGEGGAENYISIGASAVNMGTIKVEPLKVSIAGTLRNLPGYVLEVSAAERDMVIWAEAAGKVVATFTDTAVEGAYKGSINYKLDEIPVSAGSVAVKCKIRGYDLQTINQAVSLASNMPGGTIAGIDIDFANVEPIRRDLRVVVISTKPEDSKPASFKPGQTARVYLRQGGKDIVPYIDVVCVNYRAEAYFSGVITGYNLNVYAVNMSQGYYYVLSDDFKVQEDGNSAFTYNVQLKE
;
A
#
# COMPACT_ATOMS: atom_id res chain seq x y z
N GLY A 1 -70.98 75.05 4.12
CA GLY A 1 -70.64 73.71 3.62
C GLY A 1 -69.52 73.17 4.47
N CYS A 2 -69.70 71.99 5.09
CA CYS A 2 -68.65 71.34 5.86
C CYS A 2 -67.59 70.78 4.91
N GLU A 3 -66.38 71.30 4.99
CA GLU A 3 -65.20 70.64 4.44
C GLU A 3 -64.93 69.38 5.27
N LYS A 4 -65.05 68.21 4.65
CA LYS A 4 -64.60 66.94 5.23
C LYS A 4 -63.08 66.98 5.33
N GLY A 5 -62.56 67.43 6.47
CA GLY A 5 -61.18 67.18 6.88
C GLY A 5 -60.94 65.67 6.94
N SER A 6 -60.02 65.19 6.11
CA SER A 6 -59.41 63.87 6.26
C SER A 6 -58.80 63.81 7.67
N LEU A 7 -59.39 62.99 8.55
CA LEU A 7 -58.82 62.68 9.86
C LEU A 7 -57.42 62.13 9.61
N GLY A 8 -56.40 62.83 10.12
CA GLY A 8 -54.99 62.69 9.75
C GLY A 8 -54.38 61.32 10.07
N ILE A 9 -54.63 60.33 9.21
CA ILE A 9 -53.84 59.10 9.14
C ILE A 9 -52.66 59.40 8.21
N LYS A 10 -51.49 59.64 8.80
CA LYS A 10 -50.22 59.70 8.06
C LYS A 10 -49.61 58.30 8.12
N GLY A 11 -49.24 57.74 6.97
CA GLY A 11 -48.48 56.49 6.93
C GLY A 11 -47.20 56.64 7.77
N GLY A 12 -46.93 55.67 8.64
CA GLY A 12 -45.66 55.55 9.33
C GLY A 12 -44.62 54.84 8.45
N SER A 13 -43.41 54.68 8.97
CA SER A 13 -42.34 53.96 8.25
C SER A 13 -41.48 53.16 9.21
N ILE A 14 -40.89 52.07 8.73
CA ILE A 14 -39.87 51.30 9.44
C ILE A 14 -38.54 51.46 8.69
N ASN A 15 -37.47 51.78 9.40
CA ASN A 15 -36.11 51.68 8.87
C ASN A 15 -35.28 50.66 9.67
N GLY A 16 -34.27 50.06 9.06
CA GLY A 16 -33.45 49.08 9.75
C GLY A 16 -32.27 48.61 8.92
N TYR A 17 -31.49 47.69 9.50
CA TYR A 17 -30.30 47.11 8.87
C TYR A 17 -30.32 45.59 8.95
N VAL A 18 -29.86 44.94 7.89
CA VAL A 18 -29.56 43.49 7.87
C VAL A 18 -28.06 43.28 7.70
N ILE A 19 -27.45 42.55 8.63
CA ILE A 19 -26.00 42.31 8.68
C ILE A 19 -25.66 40.84 8.78
N ASN A 20 -24.44 40.49 8.36
CA ASN A 20 -23.89 39.16 8.53
C ASN A 20 -23.36 38.97 9.96
N ALA A 21 -23.89 37.98 10.67
CA ALA A 21 -23.58 37.69 12.07
C ALA A 21 -22.10 37.38 12.31
N SER A 22 -21.40 36.81 11.33
CA SER A 22 -20.01 36.35 11.45
C SER A 22 -18.99 37.49 11.36
N ASN A 23 -19.29 38.56 10.63
CA ASN A 23 -18.31 39.62 10.32
C ASN A 23 -18.87 41.05 10.41
N ASN A 24 -20.13 41.21 10.84
CA ASN A 24 -20.86 42.47 10.94
C ASN A 24 -20.90 43.31 9.64
N GLN A 25 -20.70 42.68 8.48
CA GLN A 25 -20.80 43.37 7.19
C GLN A 25 -22.27 43.49 6.77
N PRO A 26 -22.66 44.58 6.09
CA PRO A 26 -24.02 44.74 5.57
C PRO A 26 -24.33 43.68 4.51
N ILE A 27 -25.58 43.21 4.48
CA ILE A 27 -26.06 42.26 3.47
C ILE A 27 -27.00 43.02 2.51
N PRO A 28 -26.58 43.27 1.26
CA PRO A 28 -27.43 43.91 0.25
C PRO A 28 -28.47 42.93 -0.28
N ASP A 29 -29.52 43.41 -0.95
CA ASP A 29 -30.54 42.62 -1.65
C ASP A 29 -31.18 41.51 -0.79
N VAL A 30 -31.45 41.79 0.48
CA VAL A 30 -32.29 40.96 1.34
C VAL A 30 -33.73 41.41 1.16
N MET A 31 -34.64 40.48 0.88
CA MET A 31 -36.07 40.79 0.88
C MET A 31 -36.54 40.89 2.33
N VAL A 32 -37.04 42.06 2.74
CA VAL A 32 -37.67 42.30 4.04
C VAL A 32 -39.18 42.40 3.81
N ARG A 33 -39.92 41.44 4.34
CA ARG A 33 -41.39 41.39 4.28
C ARG A 33 -41.98 41.75 5.64
N GLY A 34 -42.87 42.73 5.68
CA GLY A 34 -43.63 43.10 6.86
C GLY A 34 -45.04 42.54 6.74
N ASP A 35 -45.44 41.70 7.70
CA ASP A 35 -46.82 41.24 7.83
C ASP A 35 -47.51 41.92 9.02
N SER A 36 -48.80 42.19 8.87
CA SER A 36 -49.66 42.68 9.94
C SER A 36 -50.99 41.93 9.92
N ASP A 37 -51.49 41.48 11.08
CA ASP A 37 -52.77 40.77 11.19
C ASP A 37 -53.99 41.63 10.82
N THR A 38 -53.78 42.93 10.59
CA THR A 38 -54.84 43.92 10.43
C THR A 38 -54.73 44.73 9.13
N HIS A 39 -53.68 44.51 8.31
CA HIS A 39 -53.37 45.36 7.15
C HIS A 39 -52.66 44.59 6.01
N GLU A 40 -52.53 45.23 4.84
CA GLU A 40 -51.82 44.66 3.70
C GLU A 40 -50.31 44.52 3.98
N ASN A 41 -49.74 43.37 3.57
CA ASN A 41 -48.31 43.10 3.75
C ASN A 41 -47.46 44.05 2.90
N ALA A 42 -46.34 44.50 3.46
CA ALA A 42 -45.40 45.40 2.80
C ALA A 42 -44.07 44.69 2.53
N LYS A 43 -43.32 45.17 1.52
CA LYS A 43 -42.01 44.61 1.14
C LYS A 43 -41.00 45.72 0.88
N ALA A 44 -39.76 45.49 1.29
CA ALA A 44 -38.61 46.31 0.99
C ALA A 44 -37.40 45.42 0.67
N TYR A 45 -36.41 45.97 -0.02
CA TYR A 45 -35.13 45.31 -0.24
C TYR A 45 -34.03 46.11 0.44
N THR A 46 -33.02 45.44 0.99
CA THR A 46 -31.86 46.14 1.54
C THR A 46 -30.97 46.72 0.43
N GLY A 47 -30.49 47.95 0.63
CA GLY A 47 -29.53 48.60 -0.25
C GLY A 47 -28.11 48.05 -0.10
N GLY A 48 -27.16 48.62 -0.84
CA GLY A 48 -25.73 48.24 -0.82
C GLY A 48 -25.07 48.30 0.57
N ASP A 49 -25.61 49.14 1.46
CA ASP A 49 -25.19 49.33 2.84
C ASP A 49 -26.00 48.49 3.85
N GLY A 50 -26.82 47.56 3.36
CA GLY A 50 -27.65 46.68 4.19
C GLY A 50 -28.86 47.37 4.83
N SER A 51 -29.10 48.66 4.53
CA SER A 51 -30.24 49.41 5.06
C SER A 51 -31.52 49.10 4.29
N PHE A 52 -32.67 49.07 4.95
CA PHE A 52 -33.98 49.04 4.30
C PHE A 52 -34.90 50.11 4.88
N VAL A 53 -35.83 50.58 4.06
CA VAL A 53 -36.91 51.48 4.48
C VAL A 53 -38.22 50.94 3.92
N MET A 54 -39.20 50.77 4.80
CA MET A 54 -40.55 50.34 4.49
C MET A 54 -41.51 51.48 4.84
N SER A 55 -42.16 52.04 3.83
CA SER A 55 -42.93 53.28 3.93
C SER A 55 -44.44 53.00 3.89
N ASP A 56 -45.25 54.02 4.16
CA ASP A 56 -46.71 53.99 4.05
C ASP A 56 -47.39 52.91 4.91
N LEU A 57 -46.81 52.64 6.07
CA LEU A 57 -47.29 51.63 7.00
C LEU A 57 -48.41 52.18 7.88
N THR A 58 -49.45 51.39 8.09
CA THR A 58 -50.50 51.72 9.04
C THR A 58 -50.02 51.56 10.48
N LYS A 59 -50.70 52.27 11.39
CA LYS A 59 -50.45 52.16 12.82
C LYS A 59 -50.76 50.73 13.29
N GLY A 60 -49.81 50.08 13.95
CA GLY A 60 -49.99 48.74 14.48
C GLY A 60 -48.68 48.00 14.72
N ALA A 61 -48.80 46.75 15.17
CA ALA A 61 -47.69 45.82 15.25
C ALA A 61 -47.42 45.21 13.87
N TRP A 62 -46.13 45.15 13.51
CA TRP A 62 -45.63 44.59 12.27
C TRP A 62 -44.58 43.52 12.59
N GLY A 63 -44.79 42.32 12.06
CA GLY A 63 -43.80 41.24 12.07
C GLY A 63 -42.92 41.33 10.82
N LEU A 64 -41.61 41.46 11.00
CA LEU A 64 -40.65 41.50 9.92
C LEU A 64 -40.09 40.09 9.66
N TYR A 65 -40.05 39.71 8.40
CA TYR A 65 -39.49 38.47 7.88
C TYR A 65 -38.39 38.82 6.89
N VAL A 66 -37.31 38.04 6.88
CA VAL A 66 -36.20 38.26 5.95
C VAL A 66 -35.93 37.01 5.14
N GLU A 67 -35.71 37.22 3.84
CA GLU A 67 -35.41 36.16 2.91
C GLU A 67 -34.29 36.59 1.97
N LYS A 68 -33.24 35.75 1.90
CA LYS A 68 -32.17 35.87 0.92
C LYS A 68 -31.61 34.48 0.65
N TYR A 69 -31.45 34.14 -0.63
CA TYR A 69 -30.85 32.87 -1.01
C TYR A 69 -29.44 32.71 -0.43
N GLY A 70 -29.18 31.56 0.20
CA GLY A 70 -27.90 31.21 0.81
C GLY A 70 -27.55 31.97 2.10
N TYR A 71 -28.55 32.53 2.77
CA TYR A 71 -28.43 33.08 4.12
C TYR A 71 -29.53 32.50 5.03
N THR A 72 -29.16 32.17 6.27
CA THR A 72 -30.06 31.76 7.34
C THR A 72 -30.23 32.88 8.37
N LEU A 73 -31.43 33.02 8.93
CA LEU A 73 -31.69 33.97 10.00
C LEU A 73 -31.07 33.46 11.31
N VAL A 74 -30.35 34.32 12.03
CA VAL A 74 -29.84 34.00 13.37
C VAL A 74 -30.89 34.41 14.40
N SER A 75 -31.82 33.50 14.69
CA SER A 75 -32.90 33.68 15.67
C SER A 75 -32.98 32.45 16.60
N PRO A 76 -33.32 32.62 17.90
CA PRO A 76 -33.59 31.51 18.81
C PRO A 76 -34.68 30.55 18.30
N ASP A 77 -35.63 31.09 17.51
CA ASP A 77 -36.75 30.35 16.94
C ASP A 77 -36.41 29.73 15.57
N ALA A 78 -35.23 30.02 15.01
CA ALA A 78 -34.76 29.47 13.74
C ALA A 78 -34.19 28.07 13.92
N THR A 79 -34.92 27.07 13.40
CA THR A 79 -34.44 25.68 13.29
C THR A 79 -34.23 25.33 11.81
N GLY A 80 -32.98 25.10 11.41
CA GLY A 80 -32.63 24.69 10.05
C GLY A 80 -32.62 25.83 9.02
N THR A 81 -32.97 25.52 7.77
CA THR A 81 -32.88 26.42 6.61
C THR A 81 -34.15 27.25 6.32
N GLN A 82 -35.19 27.12 7.14
CA GLN A 82 -36.47 27.80 6.92
C GLN A 82 -36.42 29.24 7.45
N THR A 83 -36.16 30.21 6.58
CA THR A 83 -36.11 31.64 6.96
C THR A 83 -37.39 32.41 6.62
N ALA A 84 -38.16 31.97 5.61
CA ALA A 84 -39.27 32.74 5.05
C ALA A 84 -40.49 32.93 6.00
N ASN A 85 -40.60 32.08 7.03
CA ASN A 85 -41.77 32.04 7.95
C ASN A 85 -41.41 32.31 9.41
N ILE A 86 -40.18 32.76 9.69
CA ILE A 86 -39.72 33.06 11.05
C ILE A 86 -39.64 34.57 11.23
N VAL A 87 -40.27 35.08 12.28
CA VAL A 87 -40.26 36.51 12.60
C VAL A 87 -38.85 36.91 13.01
N ALA A 88 -38.23 37.76 12.20
CA ALA A 88 -36.90 38.32 12.43
C ALA A 88 -36.93 39.46 13.45
N ALA A 89 -38.00 40.25 13.48
CA ALA A 89 -38.23 41.29 14.48
C ALA A 89 -39.70 41.71 14.51
N THR A 90 -40.19 42.20 15.65
CA THR A 90 -41.52 42.81 15.76
C THR A 90 -41.36 44.29 16.09
N VAL A 91 -42.04 45.16 15.33
CA VAL A 91 -41.95 46.61 15.47
C VAL A 91 -43.36 47.21 15.56
N ASN A 92 -43.57 48.17 16.47
CA ASN A 92 -44.83 48.89 16.57
C ASN A 92 -44.70 50.25 15.88
N VAL A 93 -45.52 50.49 14.86
CA VAL A 93 -45.55 51.74 14.10
C VAL A 93 -46.66 52.64 14.65
N ALA A 94 -46.30 53.88 14.99
CA ALA A 94 -47.26 54.92 15.34
C ALA A 94 -47.62 55.80 14.13
N ASN A 95 -48.74 56.52 14.21
CA ASN A 95 -49.27 57.32 13.11
C ASN A 95 -48.28 58.43 12.70
N GLY A 96 -47.76 58.36 11.48
CA GLY A 96 -46.80 59.33 10.92
C GLY A 96 -45.39 59.27 11.49
N GLU A 97 -45.03 58.25 12.28
CA GLU A 97 -43.69 58.10 12.85
C GLU A 97 -42.81 57.15 12.03
N THR A 98 -41.51 57.43 11.99
CA THR A 98 -40.48 56.50 11.51
C THR A 98 -39.89 55.76 12.70
N VAL A 99 -39.97 54.44 12.68
CA VAL A 99 -39.48 53.57 13.76
C VAL A 99 -38.29 52.75 13.28
N THR A 100 -37.27 52.64 14.12
CA THR A 100 -36.09 51.83 13.81
C THR A 100 -36.26 50.41 14.31
N ALA A 101 -36.18 49.45 13.38
CA ALA A 101 -36.17 48.03 13.69
C ALA A 101 -34.84 47.62 14.37
N PRO A 102 -34.87 46.63 15.27
CA PRO A 102 -33.65 45.98 15.74
C PRO A 102 -32.80 45.48 14.56
N VAL A 103 -31.47 45.49 14.73
CA VAL A 103 -30.55 44.98 13.69
C VAL A 103 -30.80 43.49 13.47
N ILE A 104 -31.19 43.13 12.25
CA ILE A 104 -31.47 41.74 11.88
C ILE A 104 -30.16 41.08 11.48
N LYS A 105 -29.85 39.94 12.10
CA LYS A 105 -28.61 39.20 11.86
C LYS A 105 -28.90 37.94 11.05
N MET A 106 -28.18 37.75 9.94
CA MET A 106 -28.22 36.53 9.15
C MET A 106 -26.82 35.92 9.06
N GLU A 107 -26.72 34.62 8.83
CA GLU A 107 -25.46 33.91 8.58
C GLU A 107 -25.47 33.34 7.17
N LYS A 108 -24.31 33.30 6.51
CA LYS A 108 -24.20 32.70 5.19
C LYS A 108 -24.24 31.18 5.32
N THR A 109 -25.09 30.51 4.55
CA THR A 109 -25.14 29.05 4.57
C THR A 109 -23.84 28.46 4.03
N ALA A 110 -23.43 27.31 4.57
CA ALA A 110 -22.20 26.62 4.18
C ALA A 110 -22.13 26.35 2.66
N GLU A 111 -23.28 26.18 2.00
CA GLU A 111 -23.44 25.90 0.57
C GLU A 111 -22.88 27.00 -0.36
N LEU A 112 -22.71 28.24 0.11
CA LEU A 112 -22.17 29.34 -0.71
C LEU A 112 -20.74 29.75 -0.34
N VAL A 113 -20.08 29.06 0.59
CA VAL A 113 -18.68 29.32 0.94
C VAL A 113 -17.78 28.60 -0.05
N LYS A 114 -16.94 29.34 -0.77
CA LYS A 114 -15.91 28.73 -1.62
C LYS A 114 -14.67 28.45 -0.78
N GLY A 115 -14.24 27.20 -0.75
CA GLY A 115 -13.06 26.79 0.00
C GLY A 115 -11.89 26.34 -0.86
N VAL A 116 -10.83 25.92 -0.18
CA VAL A 116 -9.60 25.38 -0.78
C VAL A 116 -9.28 24.04 -0.14
N LEU A 117 -9.08 23.00 -0.94
CA LEU A 117 -8.58 21.71 -0.48
C LEU A 117 -7.08 21.59 -0.75
N LYS A 118 -6.32 21.08 0.21
CA LYS A 118 -4.88 20.82 0.13
C LYS A 118 -4.56 19.41 0.58
N GLY A 119 -3.41 18.91 0.13
CA GLY A 119 -2.87 17.63 0.57
C GLY A 119 -1.52 17.34 -0.06
N TYR A 120 -0.85 16.27 0.40
CA TYR A 120 0.46 15.88 -0.11
C TYR A 120 0.52 14.37 -0.38
N PRO A 121 0.15 13.93 -1.59
CA PRO A 121 0.19 12.52 -1.95
C PRO A 121 1.62 12.04 -2.16
N ILE A 122 1.96 10.94 -1.49
CA ILE A 122 3.25 10.26 -1.56
C ILE A 122 3.06 8.77 -1.83
N ASP A 123 4.05 8.16 -2.46
CA ASP A 123 4.13 6.72 -2.65
C ASP A 123 4.26 6.05 -1.27
N ALA A 124 3.36 5.14 -0.93
CA ALA A 124 3.31 4.51 0.39
C ALA A 124 4.57 3.69 0.72
N VAL A 125 5.29 3.20 -0.29
CA VAL A 125 6.49 2.36 -0.16
C VAL A 125 7.76 3.21 -0.15
N THR A 126 7.90 4.11 -1.11
CA THR A 126 9.15 4.88 -1.31
C THR A 126 9.15 6.24 -0.60
N GLY A 127 7.98 6.74 -0.21
CA GLY A 127 7.80 8.08 0.35
C GLY A 127 7.99 9.21 -0.66
N ARG A 128 8.18 8.91 -1.95
CA ARG A 128 8.39 9.91 -3.00
C ARG A 128 7.08 10.64 -3.32
N PRO A 129 7.11 11.96 -3.57
CA PRO A 129 5.90 12.71 -3.93
C PRO A 129 5.33 12.24 -5.27
N LEU A 130 4.01 12.11 -5.35
CA LEU A 130 3.34 11.75 -6.61
C LEU A 130 3.40 12.90 -7.62
N THR A 131 3.36 12.53 -8.90
CA THR A 131 3.26 13.45 -10.04
C THR A 131 2.12 13.01 -10.95
N ASN A 132 1.54 13.95 -11.70
CA ASN A 132 0.47 13.71 -12.66
C ASN A 132 -0.70 12.89 -12.08
N PHE A 133 -1.25 13.35 -10.96
CA PHE A 133 -2.39 12.71 -10.30
C PHE A 133 -3.64 13.60 -10.40
N THR A 134 -4.81 12.97 -10.43
CA THR A 134 -6.09 13.66 -10.47
C THR A 134 -6.77 13.54 -9.12
N VAL A 135 -7.21 14.67 -8.58
CA VAL A 135 -8.09 14.71 -7.41
C VAL A 135 -9.52 14.88 -7.93
N THR A 136 -10.43 13.99 -7.53
CA THR A 136 -11.84 14.03 -7.93
C THR A 136 -12.72 14.16 -6.71
N GLN A 137 -13.61 15.14 -6.70
CA GLN A 137 -14.70 15.21 -5.74
C GLN A 137 -15.78 14.21 -6.16
N THR A 138 -16.03 13.18 -5.36
CA THR A 138 -17.00 12.12 -5.69
C THR A 138 -18.37 12.32 -5.05
N HIS A 139 -18.45 13.10 -3.96
CA HIS A 139 -19.69 13.42 -3.27
C HIS A 139 -19.76 14.92 -2.87
N PRO A 140 -20.94 15.57 -2.96
CA PRO A 140 -22.19 15.07 -3.53
C PRO A 140 -22.15 15.00 -5.06
N TYR A 141 -22.96 14.12 -5.66
CA TYR A 141 -22.87 13.76 -7.08
C TYR A 141 -23.09 14.95 -8.04
N ASN A 142 -23.99 15.88 -7.67
CA ASN A 142 -24.29 17.10 -8.43
C ASN A 142 -23.13 18.11 -8.46
N GLN A 143 -22.12 17.94 -7.61
CA GLN A 143 -20.94 18.82 -7.52
C GLN A 143 -19.65 18.11 -7.97
N ARG A 144 -19.76 16.92 -8.57
CA ARG A 144 -18.62 16.13 -9.02
C ARG A 144 -17.77 16.91 -10.02
N LYS A 145 -16.51 17.14 -9.64
CA LYS A 145 -15.50 17.83 -10.44
C LYS A 145 -14.18 17.09 -10.25
N SER A 146 -13.24 17.31 -11.16
CA SER A 146 -11.88 16.75 -11.08
C SER A 146 -10.86 17.81 -11.45
N LYS A 147 -9.69 17.74 -10.84
CA LYS A 147 -8.55 18.60 -11.16
C LYS A 147 -7.28 17.75 -11.24
N LEU A 148 -6.54 17.91 -12.33
CA LEU A 148 -5.20 17.34 -12.50
C LEU A 148 -4.18 18.22 -11.77
N PHE A 149 -3.25 17.58 -11.08
CA PHE A 149 -2.08 18.21 -10.50
C PHE A 149 -0.81 17.58 -11.07
N GLU A 150 0.10 18.43 -11.54
CA GLU A 150 1.38 17.98 -12.09
C GLU A 150 2.30 17.48 -10.98
N THR A 151 2.33 18.16 -9.83
CA THR A 151 3.15 17.77 -8.67
C THR A 151 2.37 17.76 -7.36
N ALA A 152 2.81 16.94 -6.40
CA ALA A 152 2.25 16.93 -5.05
C ALA A 152 2.48 18.26 -4.31
N ALA A 153 3.53 19.01 -4.67
CA ALA A 153 3.78 20.33 -4.10
C ALA A 153 2.69 21.35 -4.51
N ASP A 154 2.20 21.30 -5.75
CA ASP A 154 1.11 22.17 -6.21
C ASP A 154 -0.16 21.96 -5.40
N PHE A 155 -0.48 20.71 -5.08
CA PHE A 155 -1.66 20.40 -4.25
C PHE A 155 -1.48 20.81 -2.78
N ARG A 156 -0.25 20.77 -2.24
CA ARG A 156 0.05 21.22 -0.88
C ARG A 156 0.06 22.74 -0.76
N ASP A 157 0.73 23.42 -1.67
CA ASP A 157 1.06 24.84 -1.54
C ASP A 157 -0.08 25.71 -2.09
N ILE A 158 -0.56 25.40 -3.30
CA ILE A 158 -1.64 26.12 -3.97
C ILE A 158 -3.00 25.52 -3.59
N GLY A 159 -3.14 24.20 -3.74
CA GLY A 159 -4.38 23.47 -3.50
C GLY A 159 -5.42 23.59 -4.63
N TRP A 160 -6.58 23.00 -4.37
CA TRP A 160 -7.77 23.08 -5.21
C TRP A 160 -8.72 24.13 -4.65
N SER A 161 -8.70 25.34 -5.23
CA SER A 161 -9.57 26.45 -4.86
C SER A 161 -10.92 26.42 -5.58
N GLY A 162 -11.91 27.11 -5.00
CA GLY A 162 -13.21 27.33 -5.64
C GLY A 162 -14.16 26.15 -5.49
N LEU A 163 -13.85 25.24 -4.56
CA LEU A 163 -14.74 24.15 -4.17
C LEU A 163 -15.93 24.71 -3.40
N GLU A 164 -17.11 24.16 -3.67
CA GLU A 164 -18.32 24.49 -2.91
C GLU A 164 -18.15 23.98 -1.46
N GLY A 165 -18.79 24.66 -0.51
CA GLY A 165 -18.69 24.33 0.91
C GLY A 165 -19.62 23.19 1.29
N GLY A 166 -19.27 22.50 2.38
CA GLY A 166 -19.99 21.33 2.88
C GLY A 166 -19.11 20.09 2.99
N ASP A 167 -19.75 18.95 3.26
CA ASP A 167 -19.08 17.67 3.45
C ASP A 167 -18.91 16.93 2.13
N HIS A 168 -17.66 16.56 1.83
CA HIS A 168 -17.29 15.97 0.56
C HIS A 168 -16.47 14.69 0.72
N HIS A 169 -16.53 13.87 -0.34
CA HIS A 169 -15.57 12.79 -0.54
C HIS A 169 -14.68 13.08 -1.74
N TYR A 170 -13.44 12.65 -1.62
CA TYR A 170 -12.41 12.83 -2.63
C TYR A 170 -11.75 11.49 -2.95
N THR A 171 -11.44 11.31 -4.23
CA THR A 171 -10.53 10.26 -4.68
C THR A 171 -9.28 10.86 -5.31
N ILE A 172 -8.16 10.17 -5.15
CA ILE A 172 -6.90 10.48 -5.81
C ILE A 172 -6.53 9.31 -6.71
N THR A 173 -6.46 9.59 -8.01
CA THR A 173 -6.05 8.62 -9.03
C THR A 173 -4.73 9.05 -9.65
N ALA A 174 -3.81 8.09 -9.81
CA ALA A 174 -2.55 8.29 -10.48
C ALA A 174 -2.18 7.02 -11.24
N ASN A 175 -1.47 7.17 -12.36
CA ASN A 175 -0.99 6.00 -13.11
C ASN A 175 -0.10 5.15 -12.19
N ASN A 176 -0.31 3.83 -12.19
CA ASN A 176 0.44 2.85 -11.39
C ASN A 176 0.15 2.83 -9.89
N TYR A 177 -0.92 3.50 -9.45
CA TYR A 177 -1.33 3.51 -8.05
C TYR A 177 -2.78 3.02 -7.90
N VAL A 178 -3.06 2.40 -6.76
CA VAL A 178 -4.43 2.10 -6.34
C VAL A 178 -5.14 3.42 -6.05
N GLU A 179 -6.40 3.54 -6.45
CA GLU A 179 -7.20 4.72 -6.13
C GLU A 179 -7.28 4.88 -4.60
N TYR A 180 -6.86 6.06 -4.12
CA TYR A 180 -7.11 6.45 -2.75
C TYR A 180 -8.50 7.09 -2.66
N SER A 181 -9.30 6.71 -1.67
CA SER A 181 -10.62 7.32 -1.41
C SER A 181 -10.76 7.73 0.05
N THR A 182 -11.43 8.86 0.28
CA THR A 182 -11.87 9.29 1.61
C THR A 182 -13.24 8.73 1.99
N SER A 183 -13.99 8.20 1.03
CA SER A 183 -15.21 7.45 1.34
C SER A 183 -14.80 6.15 2.04
N ALA A 184 -15.57 5.71 3.03
CA ALA A 184 -15.35 4.39 3.59
C ALA A 184 -15.43 3.34 2.46
N GLY A 185 -14.42 2.46 2.37
CA GLY A 185 -14.62 1.16 1.72
C GLY A 185 -15.62 0.32 2.52
N GLU A 186 -16.06 -0.83 1.98
CA GLU A 186 -17.00 -1.74 2.66
C GLU A 186 -16.57 -1.98 4.13
N GLY A 187 -17.31 -1.39 5.08
CA GLY A 187 -17.12 -1.56 6.53
C GLY A 187 -16.34 -0.47 7.29
N GLY A 188 -15.91 0.62 6.66
CA GLY A 188 -15.24 1.76 7.32
C GLY A 188 -16.18 2.86 7.82
N ALA A 189 -15.71 3.72 8.73
CA ALA A 189 -16.38 5.00 9.02
C ALA A 189 -16.08 5.99 7.90
N GLU A 190 -17.11 6.66 7.37
CA GLU A 190 -16.96 7.65 6.30
C GLU A 190 -16.17 8.86 6.80
N ASN A 191 -15.04 9.17 6.16
CA ASN A 191 -14.22 10.33 6.50
C ASN A 191 -14.59 11.48 5.54
N TYR A 192 -15.66 12.19 5.89
CA TYR A 192 -16.03 13.42 5.20
C TYR A 192 -14.95 14.48 5.39
N ILE A 193 -14.68 15.22 4.31
CA ILE A 193 -13.81 16.39 4.33
C ILE A 193 -14.70 17.63 4.20
N SER A 194 -14.86 18.36 5.30
CA SER A 194 -15.71 19.56 5.37
C SER A 194 -15.00 20.78 4.79
N ILE A 195 -15.42 21.23 3.61
CA ILE A 195 -14.92 22.44 2.96
C ILE A 195 -15.61 23.67 3.54
N GLY A 196 -14.82 24.65 3.97
CA GLY A 196 -15.30 25.92 4.52
C GLY A 196 -14.46 27.12 4.05
N ALA A 197 -14.55 28.23 4.77
CA ALA A 197 -13.87 29.49 4.40
C ALA A 197 -12.34 29.40 4.54
N SER A 198 -11.87 28.55 5.45
CA SER A 198 -10.44 28.27 5.63
C SER A 198 -9.99 27.12 4.74
N ALA A 199 -8.74 27.15 4.30
CA ALA A 199 -8.15 26.06 3.54
C ALA A 199 -8.10 24.78 4.40
N VAL A 200 -8.63 23.69 3.87
CA VAL A 200 -8.65 22.37 4.50
C VAL A 200 -7.47 21.58 3.99
N ASN A 201 -6.71 20.95 4.88
CA ASN A 201 -5.54 20.16 4.53
C ASN A 201 -5.70 18.71 4.98
N MET A 202 -5.67 17.79 4.03
CA MET A 202 -5.72 16.34 4.25
C MET A 202 -4.40 15.78 4.80
N GLY A 203 -3.35 16.59 4.87
CA GLY A 203 -2.04 16.18 5.33
C GLY A 203 -1.30 15.31 4.30
N THR A 204 -0.51 14.36 4.80
CA THR A 204 0.22 13.42 3.95
C THR A 204 -0.68 12.25 3.59
N ILE A 205 -0.86 12.01 2.30
CA ILE A 205 -1.74 10.97 1.77
C ILE A 205 -0.87 9.85 1.22
N LYS A 206 -0.87 8.69 1.86
CA LYS A 206 -0.11 7.53 1.40
C LYS A 206 -0.94 6.80 0.34
N VAL A 207 -0.43 6.75 -0.89
CA VAL A 207 -1.08 6.07 -2.00
C VAL A 207 -0.31 4.81 -2.32
N GLU A 208 -1.00 3.67 -2.28
CA GLU A 208 -0.38 2.36 -2.52
C GLU A 208 -0.06 2.17 -4.01
N PRO A 209 1.17 1.83 -4.38
CA PRO A 209 1.49 1.48 -5.76
C PRO A 209 0.80 0.16 -6.13
N LEU A 210 0.46 0.02 -7.40
CA LEU A 210 0.00 -1.25 -7.94
C LEU A 210 1.11 -2.29 -7.86
N LYS A 211 0.72 -3.55 -7.71
CA LYS A 211 1.62 -4.67 -7.48
C LYS A 211 1.49 -5.67 -8.62
N VAL A 212 2.61 -6.23 -9.04
CA VAL A 212 2.69 -7.32 -10.00
C VAL A 212 3.36 -8.54 -9.38
N SER A 213 3.14 -9.71 -9.98
CA SER A 213 3.88 -10.91 -9.62
C SER A 213 4.89 -11.25 -10.72
N ILE A 214 6.00 -11.85 -10.34
CA ILE A 214 6.94 -12.48 -11.28
C ILE A 214 6.92 -13.98 -11.04
N ALA A 215 6.79 -14.76 -12.11
CA ALA A 215 6.81 -16.21 -12.04
C ALA A 215 7.84 -16.82 -13.00
N GLY A 216 8.32 -17.99 -12.66
CA GLY A 216 9.22 -18.76 -13.49
C GLY A 216 9.42 -20.17 -12.98
N THR A 217 10.29 -20.89 -13.66
CA THR A 217 10.62 -22.28 -13.36
C THR A 217 12.13 -22.45 -13.21
N LEU A 218 12.53 -23.04 -12.08
CA LEU A 218 13.85 -23.62 -11.92
C LEU A 218 13.80 -25.05 -12.49
N ARG A 219 14.56 -25.31 -13.56
CA ARG A 219 14.56 -26.61 -14.28
C ARG A 219 15.82 -27.41 -13.96
N ASN A 220 15.70 -28.73 -14.09
CA ASN A 220 16.79 -29.71 -13.88
C ASN A 220 17.50 -29.55 -12.53
N LEU A 221 16.71 -29.26 -11.49
CA LEU A 221 17.19 -29.19 -10.12
C LEU A 221 17.68 -30.57 -9.64
N PRO A 222 18.72 -30.59 -8.80
CA PRO A 222 19.20 -31.82 -8.17
C PRO A 222 18.13 -32.51 -7.34
N GLY A 223 18.15 -33.85 -7.33
CA GLY A 223 17.22 -34.68 -6.55
C GLY A 223 17.17 -34.31 -5.06
N TYR A 224 18.31 -34.04 -4.42
CA TYR A 224 18.34 -33.71 -2.98
C TYR A 224 17.65 -32.39 -2.63
N VAL A 225 17.45 -31.48 -3.59
CA VAL A 225 16.67 -30.24 -3.40
C VAL A 225 15.17 -30.56 -3.40
N LEU A 226 14.77 -31.63 -4.11
CA LEU A 226 13.37 -32.00 -4.33
C LEU A 226 12.87 -33.07 -3.35
N GLU A 227 13.76 -33.95 -2.90
CA GLU A 227 13.50 -35.09 -2.01
C GLU A 227 13.32 -34.70 -0.54
N VAL A 228 13.62 -33.44 -0.18
CA VAL A 228 13.38 -32.89 1.16
C VAL A 228 12.07 -32.13 1.22
N SER A 229 11.46 -32.09 2.41
CA SER A 229 10.24 -31.32 2.64
C SER A 229 10.47 -29.83 2.33
N ALA A 230 9.42 -29.10 1.94
CA ALA A 230 9.53 -27.68 1.57
C ALA A 230 10.21 -26.82 2.66
N ALA A 231 9.97 -27.15 3.93
CA ALA A 231 10.56 -26.46 5.08
C ALA A 231 12.08 -26.72 5.27
N GLU A 232 12.61 -27.79 4.67
CA GLU A 232 14.02 -28.20 4.77
C GLU A 232 14.80 -27.90 3.48
N ARG A 233 14.15 -27.30 2.47
CA ARG A 233 14.82 -26.87 1.23
C ARG A 233 15.68 -25.66 1.51
N ASP A 234 17.00 -25.83 1.43
CA ASP A 234 17.97 -24.73 1.44
C ASP A 234 17.99 -23.99 0.08
N MET A 235 16.88 -23.35 -0.24
CA MET A 235 16.67 -22.57 -1.45
C MET A 235 15.99 -21.25 -1.13
N VAL A 236 16.51 -20.16 -1.68
CA VAL A 236 15.89 -18.85 -1.59
C VAL A 236 15.84 -18.24 -2.99
N ILE A 237 14.69 -17.72 -3.37
CA ILE A 237 14.48 -16.96 -4.62
C ILE A 237 13.92 -15.60 -4.24
N TRP A 238 14.46 -14.53 -4.81
CA TRP A 238 14.01 -13.18 -4.50
C TRP A 238 14.11 -12.24 -5.69
N ALA A 239 13.32 -11.18 -5.63
CA ALA A 239 13.45 -10.01 -6.49
C ALA A 239 14.14 -8.88 -5.73
N GLU A 240 15.09 -8.23 -6.39
CA GLU A 240 15.85 -7.11 -5.85
C GLU A 240 15.70 -5.87 -6.74
N ALA A 241 15.37 -4.73 -6.13
CA ALA A 241 15.35 -3.43 -6.79
C ALA A 241 16.34 -2.49 -6.10
N ALA A 242 17.28 -1.90 -6.85
CA ALA A 242 18.25 -0.93 -6.32
C ALA A 242 18.97 -1.38 -5.03
N GLY A 243 19.38 -2.65 -4.96
CA GLY A 243 20.09 -3.20 -3.80
C GLY A 243 19.20 -3.66 -2.64
N LYS A 244 17.87 -3.58 -2.77
CA LYS A 244 16.91 -4.00 -1.73
C LYS A 244 16.03 -5.13 -2.21
N VAL A 245 15.80 -6.11 -1.35
CA VAL A 245 14.85 -7.19 -1.60
C VAL A 245 13.43 -6.62 -1.55
N VAL A 246 12.67 -6.81 -2.64
CA VAL A 246 11.28 -6.32 -2.78
C VAL A 246 10.24 -7.43 -2.72
N ALA A 247 10.64 -8.66 -3.00
CA ALA A 247 9.80 -9.85 -2.82
C ALA A 247 10.68 -11.09 -2.63
N THR A 248 10.21 -12.03 -1.84
CA THR A 248 10.87 -13.32 -1.60
C THR A 248 9.88 -14.45 -1.82
N PHE A 249 10.35 -15.53 -2.43
CA PHE A 249 9.60 -16.77 -2.50
C PHE A 249 9.91 -17.58 -1.26
N THR A 250 8.86 -17.90 -0.50
CA THR A 250 8.92 -18.87 0.60
C THR A 250 8.03 -20.03 0.21
N ASP A 251 8.63 -21.20 -0.05
CA ASP A 251 7.93 -22.42 -0.45
C ASP A 251 7.07 -22.92 0.72
N THR A 252 5.78 -22.59 0.76
CA THR A 252 4.91 -23.00 1.87
C THR A 252 4.09 -24.26 1.62
N ALA A 253 4.00 -24.79 0.38
CA ALA A 253 3.33 -26.07 0.11
C ALA A 253 3.34 -26.46 -1.39
N VAL A 254 4.51 -26.68 -2.02
CA VAL A 254 4.50 -27.32 -3.35
C VAL A 254 4.35 -28.84 -3.22
N GLU A 255 3.10 -29.32 -3.12
CA GLU A 255 2.75 -30.63 -3.66
C GLU A 255 2.95 -30.59 -5.19
N GLY A 256 3.87 -31.39 -5.71
CA GLY A 256 4.13 -31.47 -7.14
C GLY A 256 5.44 -30.82 -7.61
N ALA A 257 6.57 -31.15 -6.96
CA ALA A 257 7.88 -31.07 -7.61
C ALA A 257 7.87 -32.01 -8.83
N TYR A 258 7.39 -31.52 -9.98
CA TYR A 258 7.34 -32.29 -11.21
C TYR A 258 8.78 -32.58 -11.67
N LYS A 259 9.20 -33.85 -11.58
CA LYS A 259 10.34 -34.45 -12.31
C LYS A 259 11.56 -33.51 -12.51
N GLY A 260 12.15 -33.00 -11.43
CA GLY A 260 13.36 -32.18 -11.55
C GLY A 260 13.14 -30.67 -11.64
N SER A 261 11.93 -30.13 -11.42
CA SER A 261 11.67 -28.69 -11.55
C SER A 261 10.83 -28.11 -10.40
N ILE A 262 11.03 -26.83 -10.10
CA ILE A 262 10.21 -26.04 -9.16
C ILE A 262 9.69 -24.80 -9.89
N ASN A 263 8.37 -24.59 -9.81
CA ASN A 263 7.76 -23.33 -10.21
C ASN A 263 7.74 -22.38 -9.01
N TYR A 264 8.09 -21.12 -9.23
CA TYR A 264 8.08 -20.09 -8.21
C TYR A 264 7.25 -18.89 -8.66
N LYS A 265 6.67 -18.18 -7.69
CA LYS A 265 5.95 -16.93 -7.88
C LYS A 265 6.34 -15.94 -6.78
N LEU A 266 6.90 -14.81 -7.19
CA LEU A 266 7.24 -13.68 -6.34
C LEU A 266 6.07 -12.70 -6.42
N ASP A 267 5.28 -12.64 -5.36
CA ASP A 267 4.13 -11.75 -5.28
C ASP A 267 4.48 -10.38 -4.72
N GLU A 268 3.54 -9.45 -4.86
CA GLU A 268 3.58 -8.12 -4.24
C GLU A 268 4.71 -7.18 -4.67
N ILE A 269 5.26 -7.34 -5.88
CA ILE A 269 6.34 -6.46 -6.36
C ILE A 269 5.73 -5.11 -6.79
N PRO A 270 6.13 -3.99 -6.16
CA PRO A 270 5.58 -2.68 -6.50
C PRO A 270 6.08 -2.22 -7.88
N VAL A 271 5.17 -1.83 -8.78
CA VAL A 271 5.55 -1.35 -10.12
C VAL A 271 6.40 -0.08 -10.08
N SER A 272 6.33 0.68 -8.99
CA SER A 272 7.17 1.87 -8.77
C SER A 272 8.67 1.55 -8.62
N ALA A 273 9.04 0.27 -8.46
CA ALA A 273 10.42 -0.18 -8.54
C ALA A 273 11.02 -0.06 -9.95
N GLY A 274 10.18 -0.02 -11.00
CA GLY A 274 10.57 0.15 -12.41
C GLY A 274 11.23 -1.08 -13.05
N SER A 275 12.27 -1.62 -12.41
CA SER A 275 12.93 -2.86 -12.84
C SER A 275 13.48 -3.63 -11.65
N VAL A 276 13.45 -4.97 -11.72
CA VAL A 276 13.97 -5.84 -10.67
C VAL A 276 14.91 -6.91 -11.22
N ALA A 277 15.95 -7.24 -10.47
CA ALA A 277 16.77 -8.42 -10.71
C ALA A 277 16.18 -9.61 -9.95
N VAL A 278 16.02 -10.74 -10.62
CA VAL A 278 15.55 -11.99 -9.98
C VAL A 278 16.75 -12.89 -9.76
N LYS A 279 16.97 -13.29 -8.51
CA LYS A 279 18.12 -14.08 -8.07
C LYS A 279 17.66 -15.31 -7.30
N CYS A 280 18.48 -16.34 -7.31
CA CYS A 280 18.31 -17.49 -6.43
C CYS A 280 19.63 -17.98 -5.87
N LYS A 281 19.57 -18.55 -4.66
CA LYS A 281 20.67 -19.30 -4.04
C LYS A 281 20.12 -20.66 -3.65
N ILE A 282 20.81 -21.70 -4.11
CA ILE A 282 20.55 -23.10 -3.78
C ILE A 282 21.82 -23.65 -3.15
N ARG A 283 21.71 -24.41 -2.06
CA ARG A 283 22.87 -25.12 -1.50
C ARG A 283 23.51 -26.00 -2.57
N GLY A 284 24.84 -25.98 -2.68
CA GLY A 284 25.61 -26.68 -3.70
C GLY A 284 25.86 -25.87 -4.97
N TYR A 285 25.29 -24.67 -5.10
CA TYR A 285 25.44 -23.79 -6.26
C TYR A 285 25.80 -22.38 -5.82
N ASP A 286 26.57 -21.66 -6.63
CA ASP A 286 26.81 -20.23 -6.37
C ASP A 286 25.53 -19.41 -6.58
N LEU A 287 25.50 -18.18 -6.08
CA LEU A 287 24.41 -17.23 -6.31
C LEU A 287 24.15 -17.08 -7.81
N GLN A 288 22.94 -17.44 -8.24
CA GLN A 288 22.54 -17.29 -9.63
C GLN A 288 21.67 -16.05 -9.79
N THR A 289 21.95 -15.27 -10.82
CA THR A 289 21.01 -14.24 -11.29
C THR A 289 20.23 -14.79 -12.46
N ILE A 290 18.96 -15.11 -12.23
CA ILE A 290 18.05 -15.67 -13.25
C ILE A 290 17.78 -14.64 -14.33
N ASN A 291 17.53 -13.39 -13.92
CA ASN A 291 17.38 -12.27 -14.83
C ASN A 291 17.89 -10.99 -14.16
N GLN A 292 18.72 -10.22 -14.87
CA GLN A 292 19.33 -9.00 -14.36
C GLN A 292 18.36 -7.81 -14.31
N ALA A 293 17.35 -7.79 -15.19
CA ALA A 293 16.43 -6.66 -15.32
C ALA A 293 15.09 -7.10 -15.92
N VAL A 294 14.18 -7.54 -15.05
CA VAL A 294 12.76 -7.71 -15.39
C VAL A 294 12.10 -6.33 -15.36
N SER A 295 11.63 -5.88 -16.53
CA SER A 295 10.94 -4.59 -16.67
C SER A 295 9.53 -4.67 -16.08
N LEU A 296 9.21 -3.74 -15.18
CA LEU A 296 7.87 -3.59 -14.61
C LEU A 296 7.12 -2.54 -15.43
N ALA A 297 6.37 -3.02 -16.43
CA ALA A 297 5.66 -2.17 -17.36
C ALA A 297 4.62 -1.29 -16.65
N SER A 298 4.90 0.01 -16.60
CA SER A 298 4.06 1.02 -15.94
C SER A 298 2.72 1.32 -16.65
N ASN A 299 2.44 0.63 -17.76
CA ASN A 299 1.18 0.72 -18.51
C ASN A 299 0.32 -0.54 -18.37
N MET A 300 0.85 -1.61 -17.76
CA MET A 300 0.12 -2.85 -17.44
C MET A 300 0.45 -3.29 -16.01
N PRO A 301 -0.03 -2.54 -15.01
CA PRO A 301 0.38 -2.71 -13.62
C PRO A 301 -0.26 -3.91 -12.89
N GLY A 302 -0.85 -4.85 -13.63
CA GLY A 302 -1.50 -6.05 -13.08
C GLY A 302 -1.11 -7.30 -13.85
N GLY A 303 -1.14 -8.44 -13.16
CA GLY A 303 -0.85 -9.75 -13.73
C GLY A 303 0.47 -10.35 -13.28
N THR A 304 0.88 -11.41 -13.98
CA THR A 304 2.11 -12.16 -13.69
C THR A 304 3.05 -12.08 -14.88
N ILE A 305 4.25 -11.55 -14.66
CA ILE A 305 5.35 -11.61 -15.63
C ILE A 305 5.96 -13.01 -15.51
N ALA A 306 5.72 -13.85 -16.52
CA ALA A 306 6.15 -15.25 -16.53
C ALA A 306 7.38 -15.48 -17.43
N GLY A 307 7.94 -16.70 -17.37
CA GLY A 307 9.06 -17.13 -18.22
C GLY A 307 10.43 -16.68 -17.72
N ILE A 308 10.53 -16.29 -16.44
CA ILE A 308 11.81 -15.99 -15.79
C ILE A 308 12.43 -17.31 -15.31
N ASP A 309 12.89 -18.11 -16.27
CA ASP A 309 13.33 -19.48 -16.02
C ASP A 309 14.86 -19.58 -15.97
N ILE A 310 15.37 -20.54 -15.22
CA ILE A 310 16.77 -20.96 -15.27
C ILE A 310 16.86 -22.47 -15.34
N ASP A 311 17.83 -22.96 -16.09
CA ASP A 311 18.12 -24.38 -16.23
C ASP A 311 19.43 -24.73 -15.51
N PHE A 312 19.32 -25.47 -14.41
CA PHE A 312 20.46 -25.90 -13.61
C PHE A 312 21.33 -26.97 -14.28
N ALA A 313 20.91 -27.53 -15.42
CA ALA A 313 21.81 -28.34 -16.24
C ALA A 313 22.98 -27.54 -16.83
N ASN A 314 22.82 -26.22 -16.97
CA ASN A 314 23.85 -25.31 -17.49
C ASN A 314 24.58 -24.52 -16.39
N VAL A 315 24.26 -24.78 -15.12
CA VAL A 315 24.88 -24.12 -13.97
C VAL A 315 25.90 -25.07 -13.36
N GLU A 316 27.15 -24.60 -13.22
CA GLU A 316 28.17 -25.40 -12.58
C GLU A 316 27.95 -25.44 -11.05
N PRO A 317 27.90 -26.64 -10.44
CA PRO A 317 27.77 -26.73 -9.01
C PRO A 317 29.13 -26.49 -8.32
N ILE A 318 29.08 -26.13 -7.04
CA ILE A 318 30.28 -25.98 -6.22
C ILE A 318 30.86 -27.38 -5.98
N ARG A 319 32.15 -27.53 -6.31
CA ARG A 319 32.89 -28.78 -6.16
C ARG A 319 33.97 -28.66 -5.09
N ARG A 320 34.22 -29.75 -4.36
CA ARG A 320 35.24 -29.84 -3.31
C ARG A 320 35.99 -31.16 -3.37
N ASP A 321 37.16 -31.15 -2.74
CA ASP A 321 37.94 -32.36 -2.53
C ASP A 321 37.45 -33.09 -1.27
N LEU A 322 37.27 -34.40 -1.39
CA LEU A 322 36.87 -35.31 -0.31
C LEU A 322 38.03 -36.24 0.02
N ARG A 323 38.47 -36.21 1.28
CA ARG A 323 39.41 -37.17 1.86
C ARG A 323 38.64 -38.24 2.62
N VAL A 324 38.64 -39.47 2.12
CA VAL A 324 38.10 -40.62 2.84
C VAL A 324 39.23 -41.32 3.58
N VAL A 325 39.07 -41.49 4.89
CA VAL A 325 40.02 -42.22 5.73
C VAL A 325 39.43 -43.58 6.05
N VAL A 326 40.05 -44.64 5.53
CA VAL A 326 39.69 -46.03 5.81
C VAL A 326 40.44 -46.47 7.06
N ILE A 327 39.73 -46.94 8.07
CA ILE A 327 40.27 -47.32 9.38
C ILE A 327 39.98 -48.80 9.65
N SER A 328 40.94 -49.50 10.25
CA SER A 328 40.74 -50.87 10.70
C SER A 328 39.96 -50.96 12.02
N THR A 329 39.36 -52.12 12.29
CA THR A 329 38.98 -52.51 13.65
C THR A 329 40.21 -52.69 14.52
N LYS A 330 40.07 -52.43 15.82
CA LYS A 330 41.12 -52.70 16.79
C LYS A 330 41.43 -54.22 16.76
N PRO A 331 42.71 -54.64 16.77
CA PRO A 331 43.05 -56.03 16.98
C PRO A 331 42.64 -56.45 18.39
N GLU A 332 41.87 -57.52 18.52
CA GLU A 332 41.50 -58.15 19.79
C GLU A 332 41.95 -59.62 19.78
N ASP A 333 42.12 -60.21 20.96
CA ASP A 333 42.46 -61.63 21.07
C ASP A 333 41.37 -62.47 20.37
N SER A 334 41.78 -63.28 19.39
CA SER A 334 40.93 -64.10 18.52
C SER A 334 40.14 -63.37 17.42
N LYS A 335 40.27 -62.04 17.26
CA LYS A 335 39.68 -61.29 16.13
C LYS A 335 40.75 -60.50 15.37
N PRO A 336 41.12 -60.89 14.14
CA PRO A 336 42.09 -60.14 13.37
C PRO A 336 41.55 -58.75 13.01
N ALA A 337 42.46 -57.78 12.91
CA ALA A 337 42.14 -56.46 12.39
C ALA A 337 41.54 -56.56 10.97
N SER A 338 40.49 -55.79 10.71
CA SER A 338 39.78 -55.79 9.42
C SER A 338 40.60 -55.25 8.23
N PHE A 339 41.74 -54.60 8.50
CA PHE A 339 42.59 -53.98 7.50
C PHE A 339 44.03 -53.84 8.01
N LYS A 340 44.86 -54.84 7.70
CA LYS A 340 46.25 -54.96 8.17
C LYS A 340 47.21 -54.17 7.28
N PRO A 341 48.35 -53.68 7.81
CA PRO A 341 49.39 -53.03 7.00
C PRO A 341 49.78 -53.86 5.77
N GLY A 342 49.89 -53.21 4.62
CA GLY A 342 50.19 -53.85 3.33
C GLY A 342 48.99 -54.43 2.58
N GLN A 343 47.80 -54.52 3.20
CA GLN A 343 46.57 -54.86 2.48
C GLN A 343 46.04 -53.67 1.67
N THR A 344 45.30 -53.97 0.61
CA THR A 344 44.68 -52.94 -0.26
C THR A 344 43.19 -52.87 0.01
N ALA A 345 42.66 -51.65 0.17
CA ALA A 345 41.24 -51.39 0.16
C ALA A 345 40.86 -50.61 -1.10
N ARG A 346 39.72 -50.94 -1.69
CA ARG A 346 39.14 -50.18 -2.79
C ARG A 346 38.02 -49.31 -2.26
N VAL A 347 38.08 -48.01 -2.55
CA VAL A 347 37.11 -47.03 -2.10
C VAL A 347 36.30 -46.53 -3.31
N TYR A 348 34.98 -46.63 -3.19
CA TYR A 348 33.99 -46.14 -4.13
C TYR A 348 33.22 -44.99 -3.48
N LEU A 349 32.85 -44.00 -4.29
CA LEU A 349 31.89 -42.98 -3.92
C LEU A 349 30.59 -43.20 -4.68
N ARG A 350 29.46 -43.01 -4.01
CA ARG A 350 28.17 -42.83 -4.67
C ARG A 350 27.66 -41.44 -4.39
N GLN A 351 27.22 -40.75 -5.44
CA GLN A 351 26.59 -39.44 -5.34
C GLN A 351 25.25 -39.47 -6.05
N GLY A 352 24.17 -39.10 -5.35
CA GLY A 352 22.82 -39.13 -5.92
C GLY A 352 22.41 -40.50 -6.47
N GLY A 353 22.83 -41.58 -5.78
CA GLY A 353 22.51 -42.96 -6.15
C GLY A 353 23.33 -43.54 -7.32
N LYS A 354 24.31 -42.81 -7.87
CA LYS A 354 25.21 -43.30 -8.93
C LYS A 354 26.63 -43.45 -8.42
N ASP A 355 27.31 -44.53 -8.82
CA ASP A 355 28.74 -44.71 -8.58
C ASP A 355 29.54 -43.63 -9.33
N ILE A 356 30.38 -42.90 -8.60
CA ILE A 356 31.38 -42.01 -9.18
C ILE A 356 32.61 -42.84 -9.51
N VAL A 357 33.02 -42.78 -10.77
CA VAL A 357 34.28 -43.37 -11.29
C VAL A 357 35.29 -42.22 -11.42
N PRO A 358 36.57 -42.39 -11.02
CA PRO A 358 37.22 -43.63 -10.63
C PRO A 358 37.03 -44.02 -9.16
N TYR A 359 37.10 -45.33 -8.89
CA TYR A 359 37.42 -45.84 -7.55
C TYR A 359 38.91 -45.63 -7.26
N ILE A 360 39.27 -45.60 -5.98
CA ILE A 360 40.65 -45.41 -5.54
C ILE A 360 41.10 -46.62 -4.74
N ASP A 361 42.18 -47.25 -5.19
CA ASP A 361 42.85 -48.31 -4.44
C ASP A 361 43.89 -47.69 -3.50
N VAL A 362 43.78 -48.02 -2.22
CA VAL A 362 44.63 -47.47 -1.16
C VAL A 362 45.25 -48.59 -0.34
N VAL A 363 46.52 -48.43 0.03
CA VAL A 363 47.26 -49.42 0.80
C VAL A 363 47.25 -49.03 2.27
N CYS A 364 46.98 -50.01 3.13
CA CYS A 364 47.01 -49.82 4.58
C CYS A 364 48.43 -49.50 5.06
N VAL A 365 48.57 -48.36 5.73
CA VAL A 365 49.75 -47.98 6.50
C VAL A 365 49.31 -47.67 7.93
N ASN A 366 49.84 -48.40 8.91
CA ASN A 366 49.46 -48.26 10.33
C ASN A 366 47.94 -48.39 10.58
N TYR A 367 47.30 -49.43 10.02
CA TYR A 367 45.86 -49.71 10.21
C TYR A 367 44.92 -48.61 9.67
N ARG A 368 45.43 -47.77 8.77
CA ARG A 368 44.72 -46.67 8.14
C ARG A 368 45.12 -46.55 6.66
N ALA A 369 44.24 -46.06 5.81
CA ALA A 369 44.58 -45.57 4.49
C ALA A 369 43.75 -44.34 4.13
N GLU A 370 44.21 -43.54 3.16
CA GLU A 370 43.53 -42.32 2.72
C GLU A 370 43.27 -42.35 1.22
N ALA A 371 42.01 -42.12 0.82
CA ALA A 371 41.60 -41.94 -0.56
C ALA A 371 41.18 -40.48 -0.78
N TYR A 372 41.65 -39.87 -1.87
CA TYR A 372 41.38 -38.47 -2.22
C TYR A 372 40.55 -38.39 -3.49
N PHE A 373 39.32 -37.89 -3.38
CA PHE A 373 38.42 -37.68 -4.51
C PHE A 373 38.32 -36.19 -4.79
N SER A 374 38.74 -35.78 -5.98
CA SER A 374 38.64 -34.40 -6.43
C SER A 374 37.30 -34.11 -7.10
N GLY A 375 36.78 -32.91 -6.92
CA GLY A 375 35.65 -32.42 -7.72
C GLY A 375 34.28 -32.99 -7.32
N VAL A 376 34.11 -33.43 -6.07
CA VAL A 376 32.85 -33.92 -5.51
C VAL A 376 31.89 -32.76 -5.33
N ILE A 377 30.65 -32.90 -5.82
CA ILE A 377 29.66 -31.83 -5.72
C ILE A 377 29.20 -31.65 -4.26
N THR A 378 29.17 -30.41 -3.76
CA THR A 378 28.70 -30.11 -2.39
C THR A 378 27.18 -30.16 -2.28
N GLY A 379 26.66 -30.41 -1.07
CA GLY A 379 25.21 -30.46 -0.82
C GLY A 379 24.47 -31.73 -1.28
N TYR A 380 25.05 -32.51 -2.21
CA TYR A 380 24.52 -33.82 -2.62
C TYR A 380 24.72 -34.88 -1.53
N ASN A 381 23.74 -35.78 -1.40
CA ASN A 381 23.91 -37.00 -0.61
C ASN A 381 24.99 -37.88 -1.24
N LEU A 382 25.95 -38.24 -0.40
CA LEU A 382 27.11 -39.06 -0.70
C LEU A 382 27.15 -40.22 0.28
N ASN A 383 27.54 -41.40 -0.21
CA ASN A 383 28.02 -42.45 0.66
C ASN A 383 29.31 -43.05 0.11
N VAL A 384 30.07 -43.62 1.03
CA VAL A 384 31.36 -44.25 0.77
C VAL A 384 31.15 -45.75 0.91
N TYR A 385 31.55 -46.48 -0.11
CA TYR A 385 31.66 -47.93 -0.05
C TYR A 385 33.14 -48.31 -0.11
N ALA A 386 33.66 -48.98 0.92
CA ALA A 386 35.03 -49.45 0.95
C ALA A 386 35.08 -50.95 1.20
N VAL A 387 35.96 -51.65 0.48
CA VAL A 387 36.15 -53.10 0.57
C VAL A 387 37.62 -53.43 0.70
N ASN A 388 37.98 -54.31 1.63
CA ASN A 388 39.31 -54.88 1.70
C ASN A 388 39.48 -55.90 0.55
N MET A 389 40.31 -55.58 -0.43
CA MET A 389 40.54 -56.42 -1.60
C MET A 389 41.38 -57.66 -1.29
N SER A 390 42.15 -57.63 -0.20
CA SER A 390 42.89 -58.81 0.28
C SER A 390 41.98 -59.80 1.01
N GLN A 391 40.89 -59.31 1.60
CA GLN A 391 39.92 -60.08 2.39
C GLN A 391 38.51 -59.53 2.13
N GLY A 392 37.89 -59.97 1.03
CA GLY A 392 36.66 -59.37 0.46
C GLY A 392 35.41 -59.40 1.32
N TYR A 393 35.47 -60.00 2.52
CA TYR A 393 34.38 -60.01 3.50
C TYR A 393 34.48 -58.83 4.50
N TYR A 394 35.59 -58.08 4.53
CA TYR A 394 35.63 -56.82 5.29
C TYR A 394 35.23 -55.64 4.39
N TYR A 395 34.09 -55.04 4.68
CA TYR A 395 33.57 -53.90 3.92
C TYR A 395 32.86 -52.89 4.83
N VAL A 396 32.53 -51.74 4.25
CA VAL A 396 31.68 -50.74 4.88
C VAL A 396 30.93 -49.98 3.81
N LEU A 397 29.64 -49.83 4.00
CA LEU A 397 28.82 -48.82 3.32
C LEU A 397 28.47 -47.77 4.38
N SER A 398 28.91 -46.53 4.20
CA SER A 398 28.57 -45.46 5.12
C SER A 398 27.10 -45.07 5.01
N ASP A 399 26.59 -44.44 6.05
CA ASP A 399 25.37 -43.66 5.95
C ASP A 399 25.57 -42.49 4.96
N ASP A 400 24.46 -41.95 4.46
CA ASP A 400 24.48 -40.78 3.60
C ASP A 400 24.98 -39.54 4.38
N PHE A 401 25.91 -38.80 3.78
CA PHE A 401 26.42 -37.54 4.29
C PHE A 401 26.52 -36.49 3.18
N LYS A 402 26.71 -35.22 3.56
CA LYS A 402 26.87 -34.09 2.63
C LYS A 402 28.23 -33.44 2.84
N VAL A 403 28.92 -33.14 1.74
CA VAL A 403 30.14 -32.32 1.78
C VAL A 403 29.72 -30.85 1.92
N GLN A 404 30.32 -30.18 2.92
CA GLN A 404 30.06 -28.78 3.22
C GLN A 404 30.67 -27.84 2.16
N GLU A 405 30.04 -26.68 1.95
CA GLU A 405 30.55 -25.64 1.04
C GLU A 405 31.78 -24.93 1.61
N ASP A 406 31.93 -24.89 2.94
CA ASP A 406 32.93 -24.09 3.65
C ASP A 406 34.19 -24.88 4.02
N GLY A 407 35.35 -24.21 3.93
CA GLY A 407 36.65 -24.74 4.37
C GLY A 407 37.77 -24.46 3.36
N ASN A 408 39.03 -24.51 3.80
CA ASN A 408 40.21 -24.32 2.91
C ASN A 408 40.94 -25.64 2.60
N SER A 409 40.50 -26.76 3.18
CA SER A 409 41.10 -28.09 3.03
C SER A 409 40.06 -29.10 2.52
N ALA A 410 40.54 -30.27 2.09
CA ALA A 410 39.65 -31.38 1.74
C ALA A 410 38.74 -31.77 2.93
N PHE A 411 37.45 -31.97 2.65
CA PHE A 411 36.50 -32.46 3.65
C PHE A 411 36.89 -33.88 4.05
N THR A 412 37.03 -34.16 5.35
CA THR A 412 37.48 -35.48 5.82
C THR A 412 36.30 -36.31 6.30
N TYR A 413 36.17 -37.52 5.78
CA TYR A 413 35.18 -38.50 6.22
C TYR A 413 35.86 -39.81 6.60
N ASN A 414 35.58 -40.34 7.79
CA ASN A 414 36.18 -41.57 8.29
C ASN A 414 35.22 -42.73 8.11
N VAL A 415 35.71 -43.85 7.57
CA VAL A 415 34.97 -45.11 7.48
C VAL A 415 35.77 -46.22 8.14
N GLN A 416 35.09 -47.14 8.82
CA GLN A 416 35.73 -48.28 9.46
C GLN A 416 35.28 -49.57 8.78
N LEU A 417 36.24 -50.36 8.29
CA LEU A 417 35.95 -51.68 7.71
C LEU A 417 35.52 -52.64 8.82
N LYS A 418 34.41 -53.35 8.60
CA LYS A 418 33.84 -54.33 9.53
C LYS A 418 33.50 -55.61 8.76
N GLU A 419 33.28 -56.70 9.50
CA GLU A 419 32.86 -57.99 8.94
C GLU A 419 31.39 -57.96 8.50
#